data_AF-A0A932CT20-F1
#
_entry.id   AF-A0A932CT20-F1
#
_cell.length_a   1.000
_cell.length_b   1.000
_cell.length_c   1.000
_cell.angle_alpha   90.00
_cell.angle_beta   90.00
_cell.angle_gamma   90.00
#
_symmetry.space_group_name_H-M   'P 1'
#
loop_
_entity.id
_entity.type
_entity.pdbx_description
1 polymer ?
#
loop_
_entity_poly.entity_id
_entity_poly.type
_entity_poly.pdbx_seq_one_letter_code
_entity_poly.pdbx_strand_id
1 'polypeptide(L)'
;MSWLEKRKHPRYPMALPMLLRVSGSPSPIKAELLDMSLGGCFLRTNVEVELGSSAEIAFSIRPGTECTARGAIVRLHAMVGFGVHFEETNKAFDDFLLDLASLREDLRADFLEQVLDPVCRIG
;
A
#
# COMPACT_ATOMS: atom_id res chain seq x y z
N MET A 1 -17.34 -13.01 -23.07
CA MET A 1 -16.95 -13.45 -21.72
C MET A 1 -16.98 -12.25 -20.81
N SER A 2 -17.91 -12.22 -19.86
CA SER A 2 -18.15 -11.07 -18.99
C SER A 2 -16.99 -10.88 -18.01
N TRP A 3 -16.25 -9.78 -18.15
CA TRP A 3 -15.22 -9.33 -17.21
C TRP A 3 -15.87 -8.65 -16.01
N LEU A 4 -16.73 -9.37 -15.29
CA LEU A 4 -17.38 -8.84 -14.09
C LEU A 4 -16.29 -8.49 -13.06
N GLU A 5 -16.32 -7.23 -12.62
CA GLU A 5 -15.54 -6.70 -11.52
C GLU A 5 -15.68 -7.63 -10.30
N LYS A 6 -14.60 -8.36 -9.94
CA LYS A 6 -14.56 -9.30 -8.80
C LYS A 6 -14.02 -8.68 -7.52
N ARG A 7 -13.73 -7.37 -7.51
CA ARG A 7 -13.12 -6.72 -6.35
C ARG A 7 -14.14 -6.66 -5.21
N LYS A 8 -13.74 -7.23 -4.06
CA LYS A 8 -14.54 -7.20 -2.82
C LYS A 8 -14.54 -5.82 -2.15
N HIS A 9 -13.55 -4.98 -2.46
CA HIS A 9 -13.36 -3.67 -1.84
C HIS A 9 -13.01 -2.63 -2.90
N PRO A 10 -13.53 -1.39 -2.79
CA PRO A 10 -13.09 -0.27 -3.60
C PRO A 10 -11.59 0.00 -3.37
N ARG A 11 -10.92 0.50 -4.42
CA ARG A 11 -9.52 0.92 -4.38
C ARG A 11 -9.44 2.44 -4.44
N TYR A 12 -8.75 3.02 -3.48
CA TYR A 12 -8.52 4.44 -3.34
C TYR A 12 -7.18 4.81 -3.95
N PRO A 13 -7.13 5.76 -4.90
CA PRO A 13 -5.86 6.29 -5.40
C PRO A 13 -5.04 6.91 -4.27
N MET A 14 -3.74 6.66 -4.29
CA MET A 14 -2.81 7.12 -3.24
C MET A 14 -1.72 8.04 -3.81
N ALA A 15 -1.05 7.62 -4.89
CA ALA A 15 0.08 8.33 -5.51
C ALA A 15 1.19 8.72 -4.51
N LEU A 16 1.51 7.83 -3.57
CA LEU A 16 2.49 8.09 -2.50
C LEU A 16 3.83 7.42 -2.82
N PRO A 17 4.97 8.15 -2.84
CA PRO A 17 6.29 7.52 -2.92
C PRO A 17 6.59 6.78 -1.61
N MET A 18 7.07 5.54 -1.71
CA MET A 18 7.34 4.65 -0.57
C MET A 18 8.76 4.06 -0.64
N LEU A 19 9.33 3.80 0.53
CA LEU A 19 10.39 2.79 0.69
C LEU A 19 9.78 1.53 1.29
N LEU A 20 10.01 0.38 0.65
CA LEU A 20 9.45 -0.91 1.08
C LEU A 20 10.57 -1.89 1.45
N ARG A 21 10.31 -2.77 2.41
CA ARG A 21 11.08 -4.00 2.57
C ARG A 21 10.33 -5.13 1.90
N VAL A 22 11.03 -5.83 1.01
CA VAL A 22 10.55 -7.04 0.34
C VAL A 22 11.48 -8.18 0.73
N SER A 23 10.92 -9.30 1.18
CA SER A 23 11.70 -10.49 1.51
C SER A 23 12.53 -10.94 0.31
N GLY A 24 13.82 -11.26 0.56
CA GLY A 24 14.77 -11.60 -0.50
C GLY A 24 15.48 -10.40 -1.14
N SER A 25 15.01 -9.16 -0.92
CA SER A 25 15.74 -7.96 -1.35
C SER A 25 16.83 -7.57 -0.33
N PRO A 26 18.08 -7.33 -0.77
CA PRO A 26 19.17 -6.94 0.14
C PRO A 26 18.95 -5.55 0.75
N SER A 27 18.24 -4.66 0.07
CA SER A 27 17.98 -3.27 0.49
C SER A 27 16.50 -2.90 0.33
N PRO A 28 16.03 -1.85 1.04
CA PRO A 28 14.70 -1.30 0.78
C PRO A 28 14.55 -0.87 -0.68
N ILE A 29 13.39 -1.15 -1.27
CA ILE A 29 13.10 -0.77 -2.66
C ILE A 29 12.28 0.53 -2.68
N LYS A 30 12.58 1.38 -3.67
CA LYS A 30 11.74 2.54 -3.97
C LYS A 30 10.54 2.08 -4.79
N ALA A 31 9.35 2.48 -4.37
CA ALA A 31 8.11 2.23 -5.08
C ALA A 31 7.17 3.43 -4.98
N GLU A 32 6.13 3.44 -5.79
CA GLU A 32 5.01 4.36 -5.66
C GLU A 32 3.76 3.53 -5.36
N LEU A 33 3.10 3.82 -4.25
CA LEU A 33 1.80 3.28 -3.90
C LEU A 33 0.75 3.96 -4.78
N LEU A 34 0.19 3.21 -5.72
CA LEU A 34 -0.78 3.73 -6.69
C LEU A 34 -2.19 3.71 -6.12
N ASP A 35 -2.58 2.58 -5.54
CA ASP A 35 -3.89 2.40 -4.96
C ASP A 35 -3.86 1.51 -3.70
N MET A 36 -4.85 1.70 -2.84
CA MET A 36 -5.06 0.87 -1.65
C MET A 36 -6.54 0.52 -1.46
N SER A 37 -6.79 -0.67 -0.92
CA SER A 37 -8.11 -1.16 -0.50
C SER A 37 -7.97 -1.82 0.87
N LEU A 38 -9.10 -2.16 1.50
CA LEU A 38 -9.10 -2.91 2.76
C LEU A 38 -8.33 -4.24 2.70
N GLY A 39 -8.24 -4.87 1.52
CA GLY A 39 -7.57 -6.16 1.36
C GLY A 39 -6.15 -6.10 0.81
N GLY A 40 -5.63 -4.93 0.45
CA GLY A 40 -4.33 -4.85 -0.20
C GLY A 40 -4.11 -3.59 -1.01
N CYS A 41 -2.94 -3.49 -1.63
CA CYS A 41 -2.53 -2.35 -2.43
C CYS A 41 -1.88 -2.75 -3.76
N PHE A 42 -1.62 -1.76 -4.60
CA PHE A 42 -0.79 -1.90 -5.78
C PHE A 42 0.34 -0.87 -5.79
N LEU A 43 1.54 -1.37 -6.05
CA LEU A 43 2.79 -0.61 -5.99
C LEU A 43 3.49 -0.66 -7.34
N ARG A 44 3.95 0.50 -7.81
CA ARG A 44 4.78 0.63 -8.99
C ARG A 44 6.25 0.71 -8.60
N THR A 45 7.09 -0.09 -9.25
CA THR A 45 8.55 -0.03 -9.06
C THR A 45 9.25 -0.50 -10.32
N ASN A 46 10.53 -0.13 -10.46
CA ASN A 46 11.43 -0.64 -11.49
C ASN A 46 12.33 -1.78 -10.95
N VAL A 47 12.18 -2.16 -9.68
CA VAL A 47 12.93 -3.25 -9.05
C VAL A 47 12.15 -4.55 -9.22
N GLU A 48 12.84 -5.62 -9.62
CA GLU A 48 12.23 -6.94 -9.70
C GLU A 48 11.87 -7.45 -8.30
N VAL A 49 10.68 -8.04 -8.19
CA VAL A 49 10.18 -8.67 -6.96
C VAL A 49 9.61 -10.04 -7.30
N GLU A 50 9.65 -10.95 -6.34
CA GLU A 50 9.21 -12.32 -6.52
C GLU A 50 7.76 -12.50 -6.03
N LEU A 51 7.01 -13.35 -6.74
CA LEU A 51 5.65 -13.69 -6.37
C LEU A 51 5.67 -14.56 -5.11
N GLY A 52 4.81 -14.26 -4.14
CA GLY A 52 4.74 -14.97 -2.86
C GLY A 52 5.69 -14.43 -1.78
N SER A 53 6.61 -13.53 -2.11
CA SER A 53 7.44 -12.85 -1.12
C SER A 53 6.59 -11.91 -0.24
N SER A 54 7.02 -11.67 0.99
CA SER A 54 6.38 -10.70 1.89
C SER A 54 6.87 -9.28 1.58
N ALA A 55 5.97 -8.31 1.67
CA ALA A 55 6.26 -6.88 1.60
C ALA A 55 5.73 -6.17 2.86
N GLU A 56 6.49 -5.20 3.35
CA GLU A 56 6.14 -4.36 4.50
C GLU A 56 5.99 -2.90 4.09
N ILE A 57 4.92 -2.28 4.57
CA ILE A 57 4.51 -0.91 4.30
C ILE A 57 4.34 -0.21 5.64
N ALA A 58 4.96 0.96 5.79
CA ALA A 58 4.67 1.84 6.90
C ALA A 58 4.64 3.31 6.45
N PHE A 59 3.81 4.10 7.12
CA PHE A 59 3.76 5.55 6.97
C PHE A 59 3.15 6.18 8.21
N SER A 60 3.33 7.49 8.39
CA SER A 60 2.71 8.24 9.48
C SER A 60 1.74 9.29 8.93
N ILE A 61 0.53 9.39 9.49
CA ILE A 61 -0.45 10.44 9.14
C ILE A 61 -0.19 11.71 9.96
N ARG A 62 0.28 11.53 11.20
CA ARG A 62 0.64 12.62 12.11
C ARG A 62 1.82 12.13 12.94
N PRO A 63 2.60 13.04 13.55
CA PRO A 63 3.71 12.63 14.40
C PRO A 63 3.21 11.70 15.52
N GLY A 64 3.83 10.54 15.66
CA GLY A 64 3.47 9.55 16.68
C GLY A 64 2.35 8.57 16.31
N THR A 65 1.71 8.70 15.15
CA THR A 65 0.71 7.74 14.66
C THR A 65 1.24 7.00 13.44
N GLU A 66 1.87 5.85 13.69
CA GLU A 66 2.37 4.98 12.63
C GLU A 66 1.30 4.00 12.15
N CYS A 67 1.07 3.98 10.84
CA CYS A 67 0.27 2.99 10.13
C CYS A 67 1.20 1.92 9.56
N THR A 68 0.97 0.65 9.86
CA THR A 68 1.76 -0.46 9.33
C THR A 68 0.87 -1.53 8.69
N ALA A 69 1.37 -2.12 7.62
CA ALA A 69 0.80 -3.30 6.99
C ALA A 69 1.90 -4.23 6.46
N ARG A 70 1.67 -5.53 6.58
CA ARG A 70 2.49 -6.59 6.00
C ARG A 70 1.62 -7.52 5.18
N GLY A 71 2.16 -8.02 4.07
CA GLY A 71 1.41 -8.93 3.22
C GLY A 71 2.21 -9.59 2.11
N ALA A 72 1.59 -10.58 1.47
CA ALA A 72 2.20 -11.33 0.39
C ALA A 72 2.03 -10.64 -0.98
N ILE A 73 3.06 -10.73 -1.81
CA ILE A 73 2.99 -10.33 -3.22
C ILE A 73 2.17 -11.38 -3.98
N VAL A 74 0.93 -11.05 -4.32
CA VAL A 74 -0.03 -11.98 -4.94
C VAL A 74 -0.20 -11.77 -6.44
N ARG A 75 0.40 -10.71 -6.99
CA ARG A 75 0.32 -10.39 -8.41
C ARG A 75 1.53 -9.62 -8.87
N LEU A 76 2.08 -10.01 -10.01
CA LEU A 76 3.05 -9.22 -10.76
C LEU A 76 2.39 -8.68 -12.03
N HIS A 77 2.67 -7.43 -12.37
CA HIS A 77 2.32 -6.85 -13.66
C HIS A 77 3.61 -6.36 -14.31
N ALA A 78 4.08 -7.11 -15.32
CA ALA A 78 5.35 -6.83 -16.00
C ALA A 78 5.45 -5.35 -16.40
N MET A 79 6.59 -4.74 -16.08
CA MET A 79 6.93 -3.33 -16.34
C MET A 79 6.01 -2.27 -15.69
N VAL A 80 5.09 -2.67 -14.82
CA VAL A 80 4.16 -1.74 -14.15
C VAL A 80 4.33 -1.79 -12.64
N GLY A 81 4.33 -2.99 -12.04
CA GLY A 81 4.34 -3.07 -10.58
C GLY A 81 3.82 -4.41 -10.05
N PHE A 82 3.46 -4.42 -8.78
CA PHE A 82 3.00 -5.61 -8.08
C PHE A 82 1.87 -5.30 -7.09
N GLY A 83 1.02 -6.30 -6.86
CA GLY A 83 -0.06 -6.25 -5.89
C GLY A 83 0.31 -6.98 -4.61
N VAL A 84 0.05 -6.36 -3.47
CA VAL A 84 0.22 -6.94 -2.15
C VAL A 84 -1.15 -7.22 -1.55
N HIS A 85 -1.37 -8.43 -1.04
CA HIS A 85 -2.53 -8.76 -0.22
C HIS A 85 -2.14 -8.61 1.25
N PHE A 86 -2.85 -7.79 2.01
CA PHE A 86 -2.54 -7.58 3.43
C PHE A 86 -2.90 -8.82 4.24
N GLU A 87 -1.96 -9.24 5.09
CA GLU A 87 -2.11 -10.35 6.02
C GLU A 87 -2.17 -9.84 7.46
N GLU A 88 -1.43 -8.77 7.75
CA GLU A 88 -1.38 -8.11 9.05
C GLU A 88 -1.44 -6.59 8.86
N THR A 89 -2.28 -5.92 9.65
CA THR A 89 -2.37 -4.46 9.74
C THR A 89 -2.40 -4.05 11.22
N ASN A 90 -1.98 -2.82 11.52
CA ASN A 90 -2.23 -2.25 12.84
C ASN A 90 -3.51 -1.39 12.85
N LYS A 91 -4.02 -1.10 14.06
CA LYS A 91 -5.25 -0.33 14.23
C LYS A 91 -5.19 1.05 13.54
N ALA A 92 -4.04 1.73 13.57
CA ALA A 92 -3.89 3.04 12.94
C ALA A 92 -4.05 2.96 11.42
N PHE A 93 -3.52 1.90 10.80
CA PHE A 93 -3.69 1.63 9.38
C PHE A 93 -5.14 1.30 9.01
N ASP A 94 -5.82 0.52 9.85
CA ASP A 94 -7.24 0.22 9.63
C ASP A 94 -8.10 1.48 9.74
N ASP A 95 -7.88 2.29 10.78
CA ASP A 95 -8.58 3.56 11.00
C ASP A 95 -8.33 4.52 9.83
N PHE A 96 -7.09 4.62 9.34
CA PHE A 96 -6.74 5.40 8.15
C PHE A 96 -7.55 5.01 6.93
N LEU A 97 -7.66 3.71 6.66
CA LEU A 97 -8.39 3.21 5.51
C LEU A 97 -9.89 3.42 5.63
N LEU A 98 -10.43 3.31 6.85
CA LEU A 98 -11.83 3.61 7.12
C LEU A 98 -12.12 5.10 6.95
N ASP A 99 -11.24 5.97 7.44
CA ASP A 99 -11.34 7.41 7.25
C ASP A 99 -11.31 7.75 5.76
N LEU A 100 -10.30 7.26 5.02
CA LEU A 100 -10.17 7.46 3.57
C LEU A 100 -11.41 6.96 2.79
N ALA A 101 -11.97 5.82 3.21
CA ALA A 101 -13.18 5.25 2.63
C ALA A 101 -14.43 6.09 2.87
N SER A 102 -14.52 6.73 4.04
CA SER A 102 -15.64 7.59 4.42
C SER A 102 -15.59 8.97 3.77
N LEU A 103 -14.40 9.41 3.34
CA LEU A 103 -14.21 10.69 2.68
C LEU A 103 -14.85 10.72 1.30
N ARG A 104 -15.44 11.88 0.98
CA ARG A 104 -15.78 12.23 -0.40
C ARG A 104 -14.52 12.27 -1.24
N GLU A 105 -14.67 11.92 -2.51
CA GLU A 105 -13.54 11.82 -3.45
C GLU A 105 -12.71 13.11 -3.55
N ASP A 106 -13.38 14.27 -3.52
CA ASP A 106 -12.75 15.59 -3.63
C ASP A 106 -11.89 15.97 -2.42
N LEU A 107 -12.07 15.31 -1.26
CA LEU A 107 -11.32 15.59 -0.04
C LEU A 107 -10.15 14.62 0.20
N ARG A 108 -10.01 13.59 -0.65
CA ARG A 108 -9.00 12.55 -0.43
C ARG A 108 -7.58 13.06 -0.68
N ALA A 109 -7.38 13.95 -1.64
CA ALA A 109 -6.06 14.53 -1.91
C ALA A 109 -5.52 15.28 -0.68
N ASP A 110 -6.31 16.21 -0.14
CA ASP A 110 -5.98 16.98 1.07
C ASP A 110 -5.74 16.08 2.30
N PHE A 111 -6.44 14.96 2.38
CA PHE A 111 -6.20 13.97 3.44
C PHE A 111 -4.85 13.28 3.28
N LEU A 112 -4.48 12.90 2.05
CA LEU A 112 -3.20 12.25 1.76
C LEU A 112 -1.99 13.18 1.92
N GLU A 113 -2.17 14.49 1.78
CA GLU A 113 -1.14 15.49 2.10
C GLU A 113 -0.69 15.46 3.57
N GLN A 114 -1.51 14.87 4.45
CA GLN A 114 -1.15 14.69 5.86
C GLN A 114 -0.11 13.57 6.05
N VAL A 115 0.14 12.70 5.06
CA VAL A 115 1.15 11.64 5.20
C VAL A 115 2.55 12.27 5.27
N LEU A 116 3.25 12.04 6.38
CA LEU A 116 4.50 12.74 6.71
C LEU A 116 5.76 11.97 6.33
N ASP A 117 5.75 10.65 6.45
CA ASP A 117 6.96 9.83 6.31
C ASP A 117 6.61 8.42 5.78
N PRO A 118 6.49 8.25 4.45
CA PRO A 118 6.20 6.96 3.86
C PRO A 118 7.47 6.12 3.70
N VAL A 119 7.76 5.29 4.70
CA VAL A 119 9.00 4.53 4.79
C VAL A 119 8.79 3.17 5.42
N CYS A 120 9.66 2.22 5.12
CA CYS A 120 9.74 0.96 5.84
C CYS A 120 10.38 1.19 7.21
N ARG A 121 9.73 0.77 8.30
CA ARG A 121 10.40 0.60 9.60
C ARG A 121 10.92 -0.83 9.73
N ILE A 122 12.18 -0.94 10.13
CA ILE A 122 12.89 -2.20 10.33
C ILE A 122 12.51 -2.69 11.73
N GLY A 123 11.78 -3.80 11.80
CA GLY A 123 11.54 -4.58 13.01
C GLY A 123 12.33 -5.87 12.97
#